data_AF-A0ABC8DFR2-F1
#
_entry.id   AF-A0ABC8DFR2-F1
#
_cell.length_a   1.000
_cell.length_b   1.000
_cell.length_c   1.000
_cell.angle_alpha   90.00
_cell.angle_beta   90.00
_cell.angle_gamma   90.00
#
_symmetry.space_group_name_H-M   'P 1'
#
loop_
_entity.id
_entity.type
_entity.pdbx_description
1 polymer ?
#
loop_
_entity_poly.entity_id
_entity_poly.type
_entity_poly.pdbx_seq_one_letter_code
_entity_poly.pdbx_strand_id
1 'polypeptide(L)'
;MELTKKITTARGTYEIKLSVKEGEVLRWHILEWEVKDFITKNTLAAGTGVPGLIIYSGLRKWSLIEQVKKIIGKVEADELRQKEKNEDIEEFNDWNGVLNA
;
A
#
# COMPACT_ATOMS: atom_id res chain seq x y z
N MET A 1 14.49 -9.39 10.38
CA MET A 1 14.23 -10.51 9.45
C MET A 1 13.59 -9.93 8.20
N GLU A 2 14.00 -10.38 7.03
CA GLU A 2 13.36 -9.99 5.78
C GLU A 2 12.38 -11.07 5.31
N LEU A 3 11.20 -10.64 4.86
CA LEU A 3 10.14 -11.52 4.35
C LEU A 3 9.68 -11.00 3.00
N THR A 4 9.64 -11.88 2.01
CA THR A 4 9.07 -11.59 0.70
C THR A 4 7.89 -12.52 0.45
N LYS A 5 6.75 -11.95 0.03
CA LYS A 5 5.55 -12.75 -0.23
C LYS A 5 4.77 -12.21 -1.41
N LYS A 6 4.19 -13.14 -2.18
CA LYS A 6 3.18 -12.85 -3.19
C LYS A 6 1.80 -12.75 -2.54
N ILE A 7 1.06 -11.70 -2.86
CA ILE A 7 -0.30 -11.46 -2.38
C ILE A 7 -1.21 -11.26 -3.58
N THR A 8 -2.32 -11.99 -3.63
CA THR A 8 -3.34 -11.82 -4.66
C THR A 8 -4.62 -11.31 -3.99
N THR A 9 -5.15 -10.21 -4.51
CA THR A 9 -6.43 -9.61 -4.12
C THR A 9 -7.37 -9.59 -5.32
N ALA A 10 -8.58 -9.06 -5.14
CA ALA A 10 -9.51 -8.84 -6.25
C ALA A 10 -9.02 -7.76 -7.24
N ARG A 11 -8.13 -6.86 -6.82
CA ARG A 11 -7.67 -5.71 -7.61
C ARG A 11 -6.34 -5.96 -8.31
N GLY A 12 -5.57 -6.95 -7.86
CA GLY A 12 -4.28 -7.23 -8.47
C GLY A 12 -3.50 -8.32 -7.75
N THR A 13 -2.30 -8.54 -8.26
CA THR A 13 -1.32 -9.41 -7.63
C THR A 13 -0.06 -8.62 -7.36
N TYR A 14 0.41 -8.68 -6.12
CA TYR A 14 1.49 -7.87 -5.60
C TYR A 14 2.61 -8.75 -5.05
N GLU A 15 3.83 -8.23 -5.10
CA GLU A 15 4.94 -8.72 -4.29
C GLU A 15 5.15 -7.72 -3.16
N ILE A 16 5.12 -8.20 -1.91
CA ILE A 16 5.49 -7.40 -0.75
C ILE A 16 6.81 -7.88 -0.18
N LYS A 17 7.71 -6.93 0.09
CA LYS A 17 8.94 -7.14 0.87
C LYS A 17 8.79 -6.42 2.19
N LEU A 18 9.14 -7.09 3.29
CA LEU A 18 8.99 -6.59 4.65
C LEU A 18 10.31 -6.76 5.40
N SER A 19 10.72 -5.71 6.11
CA SER A 19 11.68 -5.82 7.20
C SER A 19 10.89 -5.90 8.50
N VAL A 20 11.01 -7.01 9.22
CA VAL A 20 10.29 -7.26 10.48
C VAL A 20 11.23 -7.55 11.64
N LYS A 21 10.81 -7.19 12.84
CA LYS A 21 11.46 -7.53 14.10
C LYS A 21 10.46 -8.19 15.04
N GLU A 22 10.92 -9.17 15.81
CA GLU A 22 10.13 -9.69 16.92
C GLU A 22 9.91 -8.61 17.98
N GLY A 23 8.70 -8.54 18.52
CA GLY A 23 8.31 -7.51 19.47
C GLY A 23 7.84 -8.06 20.80
N GLU A 24 8.02 -7.25 21.84
CA GLU A 24 7.50 -7.58 23.17
C GLU A 24 5.96 -7.40 23.23
N VAL A 25 5.43 -6.41 22.51
CA VAL A 25 3.99 -6.08 22.49
C VAL A 25 3.28 -6.76 21.31
N LEU A 26 3.79 -6.66 20.08
CA LEU A 26 3.31 -7.44 18.92
C LEU A 26 4.28 -8.59 18.65
N ARG A 27 3.78 -9.79 18.33
CA ARG A 27 4.68 -10.92 17.96
C ARG A 27 5.65 -10.53 16.84
N TRP A 28 5.22 -9.66 15.92
CA TRP A 28 6.04 -9.12 14.85
C TRP A 28 5.72 -7.63 14.64
N HIS A 29 6.75 -6.81 14.55
CA HIS A 29 6.69 -5.41 14.14
C HIS A 29 7.26 -5.28 12.73
N ILE A 30 6.45 -4.73 11.80
CA ILE A 30 6.95 -4.29 10.51
C ILE A 30 7.69 -2.96 10.71
N LEU A 31 8.98 -2.94 10.37
CA LEU A 31 9.83 -1.75 10.40
C LEU A 31 9.73 -1.01 9.08
N GLU A 32 9.90 -1.73 7.97
CA GLU A 32 9.90 -1.21 6.62
C GLU A 32 9.15 -2.18 5.70
N TRP A 33 8.57 -1.63 4.63
CA TRP A 33 7.91 -2.42 3.62
C TRP A 33 8.01 -1.76 2.24
N GLU A 34 8.00 -2.60 1.21
CA GLU A 34 7.91 -2.21 -0.19
C GLU A 34 6.86 -3.12 -0.87
N VAL A 35 5.96 -2.51 -1.64
CA VAL A 35 4.96 -3.22 -2.46
C VAL A 35 5.24 -2.93 -3.92
N LYS A 36 5.34 -3.99 -4.70
CA LYS A 36 5.46 -3.93 -6.16
C LYS A 36 4.27 -4.62 -6.82
N ASP A 37 3.89 -4.13 -7.98
CA ASP A 37 3.02 -4.90 -8.87
C ASP A 37 3.76 -6.14 -9.36
N PHE A 38 3.12 -7.31 -9.27
CA PHE A 38 3.80 -8.57 -9.55
C PHE A 38 4.11 -8.75 -11.04
N ILE A 39 3.32 -8.15 -11.92
CA ILE A 39 3.41 -8.32 -13.37
C ILE A 39 4.44 -7.36 -13.95
N THR A 40 4.25 -6.06 -13.70
CA THR A 40 5.09 -4.98 -14.22
C THR A 40 6.38 -4.81 -13.43
N LYS A 41 6.46 -5.35 -12.21
CA LYS A 41 7.59 -5.19 -11.27
C LYS A 41 7.83 -3.75 -10.80
N ASN A 42 6.93 -2.82 -11.14
CA ASN A 42 7.01 -1.44 -10.69
C ASN A 42 6.74 -1.36 -9.18
N THR A 43 7.54 -0.54 -8.49
CA THR A 43 7.28 -0.22 -7.09
C THR A 43 6.07 0.71 -7.02
N LEU A 44 5.01 0.24 -6.36
CA LEU A 44 3.77 1.00 -6.16
C LEU A 44 3.89 1.90 -4.93
N ALA A 45 4.48 1.38 -3.85
CA ALA A 45 4.68 2.13 -2.63
C ALA A 45 5.76 1.50 -1.74
N ALA A 46 6.38 2.33 -0.89
CA ALA A 46 7.24 1.90 0.19
C ALA A 46 6.99 2.77 1.43
N GLY A 47 7.29 2.24 2.61
CA GLY A 47 7.08 2.99 3.83
C GLY A 47 7.69 2.33 5.07
N THR A 48 7.67 3.09 6.16
CA THR A 48 8.07 2.65 7.49
C THR A 48 6.84 2.43 8.37
N GLY A 49 6.88 1.39 9.19
CA GLY A 49 5.78 1.01 10.07
C GLY A 49 4.49 0.65 9.32
N VAL A 50 3.44 0.33 10.09
CA VAL A 50 2.13 0.02 9.51
C VAL A 50 1.32 1.32 9.38
N PRO A 51 0.78 1.63 8.19
CA PRO A 51 0.00 2.85 7.99
C PRO A 51 -1.17 2.97 8.98
N GLY A 52 -1.31 4.14 9.61
CA GLY A 52 -2.39 4.42 10.55
C GLY A 52 -2.44 3.48 11.75
N LEU A 53 -1.35 2.79 12.08
CA LEU A 53 -1.22 2.02 13.31
C LEU A 53 -0.68 2.96 14.40
N ILE A 54 -1.56 3.43 15.28
CA ILE A 54 -1.13 4.10 16.50
C ILE A 54 -0.99 3.01 17.55
N ILE A 55 0.25 2.79 18.02
CA ILE A 55 0.54 1.81 19.07
C ILE A 55 0.07 2.40 20.40
N TYR A 56 -1.23 2.34 20.66
CA TYR A 56 -1.77 2.56 21.99
C TYR A 56 -1.61 1.27 22.80
N SER A 57 -1.02 1.38 23.98
CA SER A 57 -0.63 0.31 24.91
C SER A 57 -1.80 -0.56 25.44
N GLY A 58 -2.99 -0.50 24.84
CA GLY A 58 -4.16 -1.28 25.26
C GLY A 58 -5.05 -1.84 24.13
N LEU A 59 -4.79 -1.56 22.85
CA LEU A 59 -5.63 -2.07 21.75
C LEU A 59 -5.07 -3.35 21.13
N ARG A 60 -6.00 -4.24 20.75
CA ARG A 60 -5.84 -5.56 20.11
C ARG A 60 -4.48 -5.72 19.42
N LYS A 61 -3.69 -6.73 19.81
CA LYS A 61 -2.42 -7.06 19.14
C LYS A 61 -2.72 -7.50 17.70
N TRP A 62 -2.17 -6.81 16.71
CA TRP A 62 -2.33 -7.19 15.29
C TRP A 62 -1.31 -8.26 14.92
N SER A 63 -1.80 -9.34 14.32
CA SER A 63 -0.95 -10.32 13.65
C SER A 63 -0.21 -9.69 12.46
N LEU A 64 0.90 -10.28 12.05
CA LEU A 64 1.64 -9.84 10.86
C LEU A 64 0.74 -9.82 9.61
N ILE A 65 -0.21 -10.77 9.50
CA ILE A 65 -1.16 -10.84 8.40
C ILE A 65 -2.10 -9.62 8.38
N GLU A 66 -2.63 -9.21 9.54
CA GLU A 66 -3.48 -8.02 9.63
C GLU A 66 -2.72 -6.74 9.29
N GLN A 67 -1.47 -6.64 9.74
CA GLN A 67 -0.59 -5.53 9.38
C GLN A 67 -0.37 -5.44 7.86
N VAL A 68 -0.07 -6.58 7.23
CA VAL A 68 0.12 -6.68 5.77
C VAL A 68 -1.16 -6.34 5.00
N LYS A 69 -2.33 -6.82 5.45
CA LYS A 69 -3.62 -6.47 4.82
C LYS A 69 -3.86 -4.96 4.81
N LYS A 70 -3.47 -4.25 5.88
CA LYS A 70 -3.63 -2.80 5.95
C LYS A 70 -2.65 -2.05 5.03
N ILE A 71 -1.43 -2.56 4.89
CA ILE A 71 -0.48 -2.03 3.90
C ILE A 71 -1.06 -2.18 2.49
N ILE A 72 -1.48 -3.39 2.10
CA ILE A 72 -2.04 -3.63 0.76
C ILE A 72 -3.31 -2.79 0.52
N GLY A 73 -4.21 -2.73 1.49
CA GLY A 73 -5.43 -1.91 1.36
C GLY A 73 -5.14 -0.41 1.19
N LYS A 74 -4.08 0.11 1.84
CA LYS A 74 -3.62 1.48 1.59
C LYS A 74 -3.12 1.63 0.16
N VAL A 75 -2.23 0.76 -0.29
CA VAL A 75 -1.65 0.83 -1.64
C VAL A 75 -2.75 0.80 -2.71
N GLU A 76 -3.72 -0.11 -2.57
CA GLU A 76 -4.86 -0.19 -3.48
C GLU A 76 -5.75 1.06 -3.48
N ALA A 77 -5.85 1.76 -2.34
CA ALA A 77 -6.60 3.02 -2.25
C ALA A 77 -5.82 4.19 -2.86
N ASP A 78 -4.51 4.23 -2.66
CA ASP A 78 -3.64 5.27 -3.22
C ASP A 78 -3.56 5.15 -4.76
N GLU A 79 -3.44 3.94 -5.30
CA GLU A 79 -3.48 3.68 -6.75
C GLU A 79 -4.82 4.13 -7.36
N LEU A 80 -5.94 3.82 -6.70
CA LEU A 80 -7.27 4.20 -7.18
C LEU A 80 -7.44 5.73 -7.22
N ARG A 81 -6.99 6.42 -6.17
CA ARG A 81 -6.99 7.89 -6.12
C ARG A 81 -6.11 8.53 -7.20
N GLN A 82 -4.97 7.91 -7.52
CA GLN A 82 -4.12 8.39 -8.62
C GLN A 82 -4.80 8.23 -9.97
N LYS A 83 -5.49 7.11 -10.20
CA LYS A 83 -6.26 6.87 -11.42
C LYS A 83 -7.38 7.90 -11.58
N GLU A 84 -8.18 8.11 -10.55
CA GLU A 84 -9.25 9.13 -10.53
C GLU A 84 -8.68 10.53 -10.82
N LYS A 85 -7.57 10.91 -10.18
CA LYS A 85 -6.93 12.20 -10.42
C LYS A 85 -6.43 12.35 -11.86
N ASN A 86 -5.91 11.29 -12.47
CA ASN A 86 -5.46 11.33 -13.86
C ASN A 86 -6.64 11.48 -14.82
N GLU A 87 -7.76 10.80 -14.54
CA GLU A 87 -9.01 10.96 -15.30
C GLU A 87 -9.55 12.39 -15.21
N ASP A 88 -9.55 13.00 -14.01
CA ASP A 88 -9.96 14.41 -13.83
C ASP A 88 -9.07 15.38 -14.64
N ILE A 89 -7.76 15.12 -14.71
CA ILE A 89 -6.81 15.94 -15.49
C ILE A 89 -7.05 15.78 -16.99
N GLU A 90 -7.31 14.56 -17.47
CA GLU A 90 -7.65 14.30 -18.86
C GLU A 90 -8.95 15.00 -19.26
N GLU A 91 -10.01 14.89 -18.45
CA GLU A 91 -11.29 15.58 -18.72
C GLU A 91 -11.10 17.11 -18.78
N PHE A 92 -10.34 17.68 -17.85
CA PHE A 92 -10.04 19.11 -17.86
C PHE A 92 -9.26 19.55 -19.11
N ASN A 93 -8.26 18.76 -19.54
CA ASN A 93 -7.47 19.06 -20.73
C ASN A 93 -8.32 19.01 -22.01
N ASP A 94 -9.24 18.05 -22.11
CA ASP A 94 -10.18 17.95 -23.22
C ASP A 94 -11.11 19.17 -23.29
N TRP A 95 -11.60 19.68 -22.14
CA TRP A 95 -12.36 20.93 -22.09
C TRP A 95 -11.56 22.14 -22.59
N ASN A 96 -10.27 22.22 -22.25
CA ASN A 96 -9.40 23.31 -22.70
C ASN A 96 -9.12 23.23 -24.22
N GLY A 97 -9.12 22.03 -24.80
CA GLY A 97 -9.05 21.81 -26.24
C GLY A 97 -10.32 22.32 -26.97
N VAL A 98 -11.49 22.19 -26.35
CA VAL A 98 -12.78 22.69 -26.89
C VAL A 98 -12.90 24.21 -26.77
N LEU A 99 -12.32 24.83 -25.74
CA LEU A 99 -12.37 26.29 -25.54
C LEU A 99 -11.35 27.09 -26.37
N ASN A 100 -10.33 26.44 -26.92
CA ASN A 100 -9.31 27.06 -27.78
C ASN A 100 -9.51 26.76 -29.28
N ALA A 101 -10.66 26.21 -29.69
CA ALA A 101 -11.06 25.96 -31.08
C ALA A 101 -12.16 26.93 -31.53
#